data_AF-A0AAU6Z5T1-F1
#
_entry.id   AF-A0AAU6Z5T1-F1
#
_cell.length_a   1.000
_cell.length_b   1.000
_cell.length_c   1.000
_cell.angle_alpha   90.00
_cell.angle_beta   90.00
_cell.angle_gamma   90.00
#
_symmetry.space_group_name_H-M   'P 1'
#
loop_
_entity.id
_entity.type
_entity.pdbx_description
1 polymer ?
#
loop_
_entity_poly.entity_id
_entity_poly.type
_entity_poly.pdbx_seq_one_letter_code
_entity_poly.pdbx_strand_id
1 'polypeptide(L)' 'MNQKDLARYLARNLDDTRDPAAAARAMSDDALAELADSLYRHLDTQSPVFGAHSLYQQVADELDLRRARGGS' A
#
# COMPACT_ATOMS: atom_id res chain seq x y z
N MET A 1 4.82 -2.57 9.88
CA MET A 1 5.50 -3.41 8.84
C MET A 1 6.96 -2.97 8.64
N ASN A 2 7.94 -3.86 8.37
CA ASN A 2 9.35 -3.46 8.14
C ASN A 2 9.69 -3.29 6.64
N GLN A 3 10.81 -2.65 6.31
CA GLN A 3 11.21 -2.36 4.92
C GLN A 3 11.43 -3.61 4.06
N LYS A 4 12.00 -4.69 4.63
CA LYS A 4 12.26 -5.94 3.89
C LYS A 4 10.96 -6.66 3.56
N ASP A 5 10.04 -6.72 4.50
CA ASP A 5 8.71 -7.30 4.32
C ASP A 5 7.89 -6.49 3.32
N LEU A 6 8.01 -5.16 3.35
CA LEU A 6 7.43 -4.29 2.31
C LEU A 6 7.98 -4.56 0.94
N ALA A 7 9.30 -4.61 0.78
CA ALA A 7 9.92 -4.91 -0.51
C ALA A 7 9.47 -6.28 -1.05
N ARG A 8 9.37 -7.29 -0.18
CA ARG A 8 8.87 -8.62 -0.56
C ARG A 8 7.39 -8.62 -0.91
N TYR A 9 6.57 -7.87 -0.18
CA TYR A 9 5.16 -7.69 -0.49
C TYR A 9 4.98 -7.00 -1.85
N LEU A 10 5.74 -5.93 -2.11
CA LEU A 10 5.74 -5.21 -3.37
C LEU A 10 6.16 -6.13 -4.52
N ALA A 11 7.30 -6.81 -4.41
CA ALA A 11 7.77 -7.72 -5.45
C ALA A 11 6.76 -8.83 -5.74
N ARG A 12 6.04 -9.35 -4.73
CA ARG A 12 5.06 -10.43 -4.92
C ARG A 12 3.73 -9.97 -5.50
N ASN A 13 3.30 -8.75 -5.20
CA ASN A 13 2.00 -8.24 -5.65
C ASN A 13 2.11 -7.27 -6.83
N LEU A 14 3.32 -6.90 -7.27
CA LEU A 14 3.55 -6.14 -8.50
C LEU A 14 4.07 -7.02 -9.65
N ASP A 15 4.46 -8.26 -9.35
CA ASP A 15 4.70 -9.28 -10.37
C ASP A 15 3.36 -9.77 -10.94
N ASP A 16 3.31 -9.95 -12.26
CA ASP A 16 2.18 -9.92 -13.24
C ASP A 16 0.87 -10.69 -12.90
N THR A 17 0.80 -11.38 -11.75
CA THR A 17 -0.27 -12.32 -11.40
C THR A 17 -1.14 -11.92 -10.20
N ARG A 18 -0.85 -10.84 -9.47
CA ARG A 18 -1.65 -10.40 -8.33
C ARG A 18 -1.99 -8.93 -8.42
N ASP A 19 -3.28 -8.60 -8.29
CA ASP A 19 -3.74 -7.22 -8.19
C ASP A 19 -3.44 -6.68 -6.77
N PRO A 20 -2.47 -5.76 -6.61
CA PRO A 20 -2.06 -5.28 -5.29
C PRO A 20 -3.15 -4.42 -4.66
N ALA A 21 -4.00 -3.78 -5.46
CA ALA A 21 -5.15 -3.00 -5.02
C ALA A 21 -6.18 -3.90 -4.33
N ALA A 22 -6.52 -5.04 -4.94
CA ALA A 22 -7.43 -6.03 -4.37
C ALA A 22 -6.88 -6.60 -3.06
N ALA A 23 -5.57 -6.87 -2.99
CA ALA A 23 -4.93 -7.30 -1.76
C ALA A 23 -5.04 -6.24 -0.65
N ALA A 24 -4.80 -4.97 -0.98
CA ALA A 24 -4.94 -3.85 -0.04
C ALA A 24 -6.40 -3.67 0.42
N ARG A 25 -7.38 -3.80 -0.48
CA ARG A 25 -8.81 -3.69 -0.16
C ARG A 25 -9.31 -4.79 0.78
N ALA A 26 -8.69 -5.96 0.76
CA ALA A 26 -8.99 -7.04 1.69
C ALA A 26 -8.42 -6.82 3.11
N MET A 27 -7.56 -5.81 3.30
CA MET A 27 -6.95 -5.50 4.60
C MET A 27 -7.89 -4.67 5.47
N SER A 28 -7.73 -4.80 6.80
CA SER A 28 -8.35 -3.93 7.79
C SER A 28 -7.80 -2.50 7.70
N ASP A 29 -8.54 -1.51 8.19
CA ASP A 29 -8.14 -0.10 8.18
C ASP A 29 -6.78 0.17 8.82
N ASP A 30 -6.50 -0.42 9.99
CA ASP A 30 -5.19 -0.28 10.66
C ASP A 30 -4.04 -0.82 9.81
N ALA A 31 -4.23 -1.99 9.20
CA ALA A 31 -3.22 -2.63 8.37
C ALA A 31 -3.00 -1.85 7.06
N LEU A 32 -4.06 -1.27 6.51
CA LEU A 32 -4.00 -0.41 5.33
C LEU A 32 -3.29 0.91 5.63
N ALA A 33 -3.54 1.50 6.81
CA ALA A 33 -2.83 2.69 7.29
C ALA A 33 -1.33 2.43 7.53
N GLU A 34 -0.98 1.29 8.15
CA GLU A 34 0.41 0.88 8.32
C GLU A 34 1.11 0.65 6.97
N LEU A 35 0.41 0.08 5.98
CA LEU A 35 0.94 -0.10 4.63
C LEU A 35 1.20 1.26 3.96
N ALA A 36 0.27 2.20 4.07
CA ALA A 36 0.39 3.55 3.52
C ALA A 36 1.62 4.29 4.08
N ASP A 37 1.79 4.27 5.41
CA ASP A 37 2.93 4.88 6.10
C ASP A 37 4.26 4.20 5.71
N SER A 38 4.27 2.87 5.60
CA SER A 38 5.45 2.12 5.18
C SER A 38 5.83 2.43 3.73
N LEU A 39 4.83 2.55 2.84
CA LEU A 39 5.03 2.94 1.44
C LEU A 39 5.56 4.37 1.33
N TYR A 40 4.99 5.31 2.10
CA TYR A 40 5.46 6.69 2.14
C TYR A 40 6.93 6.78 2.55
N ARG A 41 7.33 6.08 3.62
CA ARG A 41 8.74 6.01 4.04
C ARG A 41 9.63 5.35 3.00
N HIS A 42 9.11 4.36 2.26
CA HIS A 42 9.87 3.70 1.18
C HIS A 42 10.09 4.60 -0.02
N LEU A 43 9.09 5.43 -0.37
CA LEU A 43 9.19 6.43 -1.43
C LEU A 43 10.22 7.52 -1.12
N ASP A 44 10.42 7.82 0.17
CA ASP A 44 11.45 8.77 0.63
C ASP A 44 12.89 8.21 0.54
N THR A 45 13.06 6.90 0.29
CA THR A 45 14.39 6.31 0.14
C THR A 45 15.00 6.57 -1.24
N GLN A 46 16.33 6.43 -1.36
CA GLN A 46 17.06 6.71 -2.61
C GLN A 46 16.75 5.75 -3.77
N SER A 47 16.06 4.63 -3.53
CA SER A 47 15.79 3.61 -4.54
C SER A 47 14.42 2.96 -4.32
N PRO A 48 13.31 3.71 -4.52
CA PRO A 48 11.97 3.15 -4.39
C PRO A 48 11.76 2.05 -5.43
N VAL A 49 10.92 1.08 -5.05
CA VAL A 49 10.60 -0.04 -5.95
C VAL A 49 9.65 0.48 -7.04
N PHE A 50 9.86 0.05 -8.28
CA PHE A 50 8.98 0.37 -9.38
C PHE A 50 7.52 0.00 -9.03
N GLY A 51 6.57 0.90 -9.27
CA GLY A 51 5.16 0.70 -8.91
C GLY A 51 4.80 1.01 -7.45
N ALA A 52 5.76 1.26 -6.55
CA ALA A 52 5.47 1.62 -5.16
C ALA A 52 4.65 2.93 -5.05
N HIS A 53 4.90 3.90 -5.95
CA HIS A 53 4.17 5.16 -5.98
C HIS A 53 2.70 4.96 -6.39
N SER A 54 2.47 4.20 -7.46
CA SER A 54 1.12 3.86 -7.92
C SER A 54 0.34 3.08 -6.86
N LEU A 55 1.01 2.18 -6.13
CA LEU A 55 0.38 1.44 -5.04
C LEU A 55 0.06 2.35 -3.84
N TYR A 56 0.98 3.23 -3.46
CA TYR A 56 0.74 4.20 -2.40
C TYR A 56 -0.50 5.05 -2.69
N GLN A 57 -0.63 5.55 -3.91
CA GLN A 57 -1.78 6.35 -4.31
C GLN A 57 -3.09 5.54 -4.17
N GLN A 58 -3.12 4.29 -4.64
CA GLN A 58 -4.30 3.42 -4.51
C GLN A 58 -4.67 3.13 -3.05
N VAL A 59 -3.67 2.87 -2.20
CA VAL A 59 -3.86 2.65 -0.76
C VAL A 59 -4.39 3.92 -0.08
N ALA A 60 -3.85 5.09 -0.43
CA ALA A 60 -4.27 6.37 0.11
C ALA A 60 -5.71 6.72 -0.32
N ASP A 61 -6.05 6.53 -1.60
CA ASP A 61 -7.42 6.68 -2.12
C ASP A 61 -8.40 5.76 -1.39
N GLU A 62 -8.06 4.49 -1.19
CA GLU A 62 -8.93 3.54 -0.47
C GLU A 62 -9.11 3.96 1.00
N LEU A 63 -8.08 4.45 1.68
CA LEU A 63 -8.21 5.00 3.03
C LEU A 63 -9.13 6.23 3.08
N ASP A 64 -9.01 7.14 2.11
CA ASP A 64 -9.87 8.30 2.01
C ASP A 64 -11.34 7.90 1.75
N LEU A 65 -11.56 6.98 0.83
CA LEU A 65 -12.88 6.40 0.55
C LEU A 65 -13.48 5.73 1.77
N ARG A 66 -12.69 4.99 2.57
CA ARG A 66 -13.17 4.36 3.81
C ARG A 66 -13.53 5.38 4.87
N ARG A 67 -12.73 6.43 5.03
CA ARG A 67 -13.05 7.54 5.94
C ARG A 67 -14.34 8.25 5.52
N ALA A 68 -14.52 8.47 4.22
CA ALA A 68 -15.74 9.06 3.68
C ALA A 68 -16.97 8.14 3.86
N ARG A 69 -16.80 6.81 3.81
CA ARG A 69 -17.88 5.81 3.98
C ARG A 69 -18.18 5.45 5.44
N GLY A 70 -17.19 5.57 6.32
CA GLY A 70 -17.27 5.35 7.76
C GLY A 70 -17.57 6.62 8.56
N GLY A 71 -17.76 7.76 7.90
CA GLY A 71 -18.28 8.98 8.50
C GLY A 71 -19.77 8.89 8.74
N SER A 72 -20.18 8.29 9.85
CA SER A 72 -21.52 8.42 10.46
C SER A 72 -21.38 8.51 11.97
#